data_AF-A0A0M0X2H2-F1
#
_entry.id   AF-A0A0M0X2H2-F1
#
_cell.length_a   1.000
_cell.length_b   1.000
_cell.length_c   1.000
_cell.angle_alpha   90.00
_cell.angle_beta   90.00
_cell.angle_gamma   90.00
#
_symmetry.space_group_name_H-M   'P 1'
#
loop_
_entity.id
_entity.type
_entity.pdbx_description
1 polymer ?
#
loop_
_entity_poly.entity_id
_entity_poly.type
_entity_poly.pdbx_seq_one_letter_code
_entity_poly.pdbx_strand_id
1 'polypeptide(L)'
;MTWFYPYSPFSVKKSYEYHPGKVLYGGKSYEAILNEFKESYNKDLKADLDNKYPNLTINRTQYVLPIFEQDWLISKDSIPFDVMKLDRMLLDVKQVREVLLELVVQADYTSEERGYLVNNIETLLSLEDSITQLKNENYLSRRELKIQFHNLCEEFKHNFDLFVTFYERSQY
;
A
#
# COMPACT_ATOMS: atom_id res chain seq x y z
N MET A 1 33.66 -4.06 5.21
CA MET A 1 33.64 -4.29 3.74
C MET A 1 33.47 -5.78 3.51
N THR A 2 32.24 -6.25 3.41
CA THR A 2 31.96 -7.68 3.24
C THR A 2 31.41 -7.90 1.84
N TRP A 3 32.25 -8.44 0.99
CA TRP A 3 31.98 -8.76 -0.41
C TRP A 3 31.36 -10.15 -0.47
N PHE A 4 30.07 -10.27 -0.82
CA PHE A 4 29.48 -11.53 -1.25
C PHE A 4 29.07 -11.41 -2.74
N TYR A 5 29.79 -12.20 -3.55
CA TYR A 5 29.71 -12.41 -5.01
C TYR A 5 28.38 -13.11 -5.41
N PRO A 6 28.05 -13.23 -6.72
CA PRO A 6 26.73 -13.00 -7.29
C PRO A 6 25.76 -14.16 -7.01
N TYR A 7 24.47 -13.81 -7.03
CA TYR A 7 23.35 -14.73 -6.89
C TYR A 7 23.49 -15.94 -7.82
N SER A 8 23.74 -17.12 -7.24
CA SER A 8 23.60 -18.39 -7.92
C SER A 8 22.15 -18.57 -8.38
N PRO A 9 21.90 -19.06 -9.61
CA PRO A 9 20.54 -19.34 -10.09
C PRO A 9 19.85 -20.46 -9.30
N PHE A 10 20.57 -21.16 -8.41
CA PHE A 10 20.07 -22.26 -7.56
C PHE A 10 19.74 -21.85 -6.11
N SER A 11 19.82 -20.56 -5.75
CA SER A 11 19.45 -20.14 -4.40
C SER A 11 17.92 -20.14 -4.24
N VAL A 12 17.40 -21.18 -3.57
CA VAL A 12 15.99 -21.32 -3.17
C VAL A 12 15.57 -20.24 -2.15
N LYS A 13 16.52 -19.54 -1.54
CA LYS A 13 16.29 -18.41 -0.62
C LYS A 13 16.96 -17.15 -1.16
N LYS A 14 16.34 -16.52 -2.17
CA LYS A 14 16.69 -15.14 -2.56
C LYS A 14 16.06 -14.20 -1.53
N SER A 15 16.88 -13.56 -0.71
CA SER A 15 16.48 -12.41 0.08
C SER A 15 17.15 -11.15 -0.46
N TYR A 16 16.41 -10.06 -0.47
CA TYR A 16 16.88 -8.71 -0.76
C TYR A 16 16.71 -7.85 0.48
N GLU A 17 17.67 -6.97 0.73
CA GLU A 17 17.65 -6.11 1.89
C GLU A 17 17.31 -4.68 1.43
N TYR A 18 16.06 -4.27 1.65
CA TYR A 18 15.56 -2.97 1.23
C TYR A 18 15.97 -1.88 2.22
N HIS A 19 16.58 -0.82 1.70
CA HIS A 19 17.02 0.33 2.47
C HIS A 19 16.14 1.53 2.13
N PRO A 20 15.18 1.90 2.99
CA PRO A 20 14.29 3.02 2.72
C PRO A 20 15.08 4.34 2.65
N GLY A 21 14.83 5.10 1.59
CA GLY A 21 15.38 6.46 1.47
C GLY A 21 14.67 7.41 2.43
N LYS A 22 15.40 8.40 2.97
CA LYS A 22 14.78 9.54 3.67
C LYS A 22 14.11 10.47 2.66
N VAL A 23 12.96 10.06 2.13
CA VAL A 23 12.15 10.90 1.26
C VAL A 23 11.06 11.53 2.11
N LEU A 24 11.04 12.86 2.16
CA LEU A 24 9.94 13.62 2.77
C LEU A 24 8.83 13.75 1.74
N TYR A 25 7.62 13.36 2.11
CA TYR A 25 6.43 13.50 1.30
C TYR A 25 5.70 14.78 1.73
N GLY A 26 5.64 15.80 0.85
CA GLY A 26 5.04 17.10 1.19
C GLY A 26 5.68 17.80 2.40
N GLY A 27 6.94 17.50 2.72
CA GLY A 27 7.65 18.02 3.89
C GLY A 27 7.47 17.22 5.19
N LYS A 28 6.65 16.16 5.20
CA LYS A 28 6.45 15.24 6.33
C LYS A 28 7.01 13.86 6.03
N SER A 29 7.21 13.03 7.06
CA SER A 29 7.46 11.60 6.85
C SER A 29 6.17 10.88 6.49
N TYR A 30 6.27 9.77 5.75
CA TYR A 30 5.12 8.91 5.47
C TYR A 30 4.39 8.49 6.75
N GLU A 31 5.15 8.08 7.78
CA GLU A 31 4.64 7.77 9.11
C GLU A 31 3.76 8.88 9.71
N ALA A 32 4.17 10.14 9.56
CA ALA A 32 3.40 11.26 10.10
C ALA A 32 2.06 11.43 9.36
N ILE A 33 2.06 11.29 8.04
CA ILE A 33 0.85 11.40 7.20
C ILE A 33 -0.11 10.24 7.51
N LEU A 34 0.42 9.02 7.63
CA LEU A 34 -0.36 7.84 8.00
C LEU A 34 -1.00 8.02 9.38
N ASN A 35 -0.26 8.55 10.36
CA ASN A 35 -0.79 8.81 11.69
C ASN A 35 -1.86 9.91 11.67
N GLU A 36 -1.68 10.98 10.90
CA GLU A 36 -2.69 12.03 10.73
C GLU A 36 -4.00 11.47 10.17
N PHE A 37 -3.91 10.64 9.13
CA PHE A 37 -5.08 9.95 8.58
C PHE A 37 -5.74 9.03 9.60
N LYS A 38 -4.96 8.22 10.33
CA LYS A 38 -5.47 7.32 11.38
C LYS A 38 -6.17 8.08 12.50
N GLU A 39 -5.66 9.23 12.89
CA GLU A 39 -6.32 10.08 13.89
C GLU A 39 -7.66 10.60 13.40
N SER A 40 -7.75 11.01 12.12
CA SER A 40 -9.02 11.40 11.50
C SER A 40 -10.00 10.23 11.43
N TYR A 41 -9.56 9.11 10.86
CA TYR A 41 -10.35 7.89 10.75
C TYR A 41 -10.87 7.40 12.12
N ASN A 42 -10.05 7.44 13.17
CA ASN A 42 -10.48 7.04 14.51
C ASN A 42 -11.52 7.98 15.14
N LYS A 43 -11.54 9.26 14.75
CA LYS A 43 -12.59 10.20 15.18
C LYS A 43 -13.90 9.86 14.47
N ASP A 44 -13.85 9.63 13.16
CA ASP A 44 -15.01 9.27 12.35
C ASP A 44 -15.59 7.93 12.80
N LEU A 45 -14.74 6.93 13.05
CA LEU A 45 -15.13 5.62 13.58
C LEU A 45 -15.87 5.76 14.91
N LYS A 46 -15.38 6.60 15.83
CA LYS A 46 -16.06 6.85 17.11
C LYS A 46 -17.40 7.55 16.94
N ALA A 47 -17.49 8.50 16.02
CA ALA A 47 -18.75 9.19 15.72
C ALA A 47 -19.77 8.24 15.07
N ASP A 48 -19.32 7.31 14.24
CA ASP A 48 -20.17 6.34 13.55
C ASP A 48 -20.67 5.20 14.45
N LEU A 49 -20.00 4.92 15.58
CA LEU A 49 -20.49 3.94 16.57
C LEU A 49 -21.86 4.30 17.15
N ASP A 50 -22.17 5.59 17.25
CA ASP A 50 -23.45 6.09 17.74
C ASP A 50 -24.51 6.21 16.61
N ASN A 51 -24.14 5.88 15.37
CA ASN A 51 -24.99 6.01 14.21
C ASN A 51 -25.90 4.78 14.04
N LYS A 52 -27.18 5.02 13.71
CA LYS A 52 -28.17 3.95 13.47
C LYS A 52 -27.85 3.14 12.21
N TYR A 53 -27.21 3.77 11.23
CA TYR A 53 -26.79 3.14 9.98
C TYR A 53 -25.28 3.40 9.80
N PRO A 54 -24.42 2.43 10.13
CA PRO A 54 -22.98 2.58 10.04
C PRO A 54 -22.53 2.96 8.62
N ASN A 55 -21.61 3.91 8.52
CA ASN A 55 -21.02 4.31 7.26
C ASN A 55 -20.16 3.17 6.71
N LEU A 56 -20.54 2.66 5.54
CA LEU A 56 -19.87 1.52 4.92
C LEU A 56 -18.40 1.84 4.58
N THR A 57 -18.10 3.06 4.13
CA THR A 57 -16.72 3.47 3.83
C THR A 57 -15.85 3.44 5.08
N ILE A 58 -16.34 3.98 6.21
CA ILE A 58 -15.64 3.91 7.50
C ILE A 58 -15.42 2.45 7.88
N ASN A 59 -16.47 1.62 7.83
CA ASN A 59 -16.36 0.20 8.16
C ASN A 59 -15.32 -0.53 7.28
N ARG A 60 -15.28 -0.26 5.98
CA ARG A 60 -14.36 -0.94 5.06
C ARG A 60 -12.92 -0.45 5.18
N THR A 61 -12.71 0.78 5.62
CA THR A 61 -11.37 1.38 5.79
C THR A 61 -10.48 0.56 6.73
N GLN A 62 -11.05 -0.10 7.75
CA GLN A 62 -10.28 -0.99 8.64
C GLN A 62 -9.59 -2.16 7.92
N TYR A 63 -10.14 -2.61 6.79
CA TYR A 63 -9.57 -3.70 5.98
C TYR A 63 -8.60 -3.19 4.91
N VAL A 64 -8.68 -1.89 4.58
CA VAL A 64 -7.80 -1.23 3.61
C VAL A 64 -6.51 -0.76 4.28
N LEU A 65 -6.61 -0.19 5.49
CA LEU A 65 -5.49 0.42 6.19
C LEU A 65 -4.23 -0.47 6.35
N PRO A 66 -4.33 -1.79 6.61
CA PRO A 66 -3.15 -2.62 6.87
C PRO A 66 -2.11 -2.64 5.75
N ILE A 67 -2.49 -2.49 4.47
CA ILE A 67 -1.50 -2.48 3.37
C ILE A 67 -0.59 -1.25 3.40
N PHE A 68 -1.06 -0.16 4.01
CA PHE A 68 -0.32 1.10 4.17
C PHE A 68 0.49 1.14 5.48
N GLU A 69 0.15 0.26 6.42
CA GLU A 69 0.88 0.09 7.69
C GLU A 69 2.11 -0.82 7.56
N GLN A 70 2.47 -1.17 6.32
CA GLN A 70 3.69 -1.85 5.88
C GLN A 70 4.94 -1.39 6.66
N ASP A 71 5.58 -2.22 7.51
CA ASP A 71 6.84 -1.83 8.19
C ASP A 71 7.89 -1.27 7.22
N TRP A 72 7.95 -1.78 5.98
CA TRP A 72 8.90 -1.33 4.96
C TRP A 72 8.58 0.03 4.33
N LEU A 73 7.36 0.52 4.52
CA LEU A 73 6.94 1.88 4.13
C LEU A 73 7.26 2.89 5.24
N ILE A 74 7.24 2.46 6.50
CA ILE A 74 7.36 3.32 7.69
C ILE A 74 8.78 3.35 8.23
N SER A 75 9.44 2.19 8.29
CA SER A 75 10.71 2.01 8.96
C SER A 75 11.83 2.81 8.28
N LYS A 76 12.78 3.26 9.09
CA LYS A 76 14.07 3.82 8.65
C LYS A 76 15.15 2.74 8.55
N ASP A 77 14.85 1.57 9.10
CA ASP A 77 15.76 0.45 9.14
C ASP A 77 15.62 -0.40 7.87
N SER A 78 16.71 -1.13 7.65
CA SER A 78 16.82 -2.06 6.56
C SER A 78 15.90 -3.26 6.78
N ILE A 79 15.08 -3.60 5.79
CA ILE A 79 14.07 -4.66 5.91
C ILE A 79 14.31 -5.77 4.89
N PRO A 80 14.39 -7.04 5.33
CA PRO A 80 14.50 -8.16 4.42
C PRO A 80 13.18 -8.40 3.68
N PHE A 81 13.31 -8.64 2.39
CA PHE A 81 12.27 -9.11 1.48
C PHE A 81 12.65 -10.48 0.95
N ASP A 82 11.74 -11.43 1.11
CA ASP A 82 11.79 -12.72 0.45
C ASP A 82 10.55 -12.91 -0.43
N VAL A 83 10.55 -13.99 -1.22
CA VAL A 83 9.44 -14.31 -2.11
C VAL A 83 8.13 -14.48 -1.33
N MET A 84 8.17 -15.07 -0.14
CA MET A 84 6.98 -15.27 0.71
C MET A 84 6.37 -13.94 1.17
N LYS A 85 7.19 -12.93 1.46
CA LYS A 85 6.73 -11.58 1.81
C LYS A 85 6.08 -10.90 0.62
N LEU A 86 6.63 -11.05 -0.59
CA LEU A 86 6.00 -10.56 -1.82
C LEU A 86 4.69 -11.30 -2.14
N ASP A 87 4.61 -12.61 -1.87
CA ASP A 87 3.37 -13.40 -2.01
C ASP A 87 2.26 -12.87 -1.09
N ARG A 88 2.59 -12.61 0.18
CA ARG A 88 1.65 -12.05 1.15
C ARG A 88 1.22 -10.64 0.75
N MET A 89 2.16 -9.78 0.40
CA MET A 89 1.86 -8.43 -0.07
C MET A 89 0.91 -8.44 -1.28
N LEU A 90 1.16 -9.33 -2.26
CA LEU A 90 0.27 -9.48 -3.41
C LEU A 90 -1.14 -9.93 -3.01
N LEU A 91 -1.24 -10.85 -2.04
CA LEU A 91 -2.52 -11.30 -1.51
C LEU A 91 -3.26 -10.16 -0.81
N ASP A 92 -2.57 -9.39 0.02
CA ASP A 92 -3.17 -8.29 0.79
C ASP A 92 -3.66 -7.18 -0.15
N VAL A 93 -2.87 -6.79 -1.16
CA VAL A 93 -3.28 -5.81 -2.18
C VAL A 93 -4.52 -6.28 -2.94
N LYS A 94 -4.58 -7.56 -3.33
CA LYS A 94 -5.77 -8.14 -3.98
C LYS A 94 -6.99 -8.08 -3.08
N GLN A 95 -6.85 -8.41 -1.81
CA GLN A 95 -7.95 -8.35 -0.85
C GLN A 95 -8.48 -6.92 -0.69
N VAL A 96 -7.60 -5.93 -0.58
CA VAL A 96 -7.98 -4.53 -0.54
C VAL A 96 -8.72 -4.11 -1.81
N ARG A 97 -8.24 -4.54 -2.98
CA ARG A 97 -8.94 -4.27 -4.25
C ARG A 97 -10.36 -4.82 -4.26
N GLU A 98 -10.57 -6.05 -3.78
CA GLU A 98 -11.92 -6.62 -3.66
C GLU A 98 -12.80 -5.82 -2.70
N VAL A 99 -12.26 -5.37 -1.55
CA VAL A 99 -12.98 -4.50 -0.60
C VAL A 99 -13.41 -3.19 -1.26
N LEU A 100 -12.54 -2.57 -2.06
CA LEU A 100 -12.88 -1.34 -2.76
C LEU A 100 -13.90 -1.57 -3.88
N LEU A 101 -13.83 -2.70 -4.58
CA LEU A 101 -14.85 -3.09 -5.57
C LEU A 101 -16.22 -3.31 -4.92
N GLU A 102 -16.27 -3.90 -3.72
CA GLU A 102 -17.51 -4.00 -2.95
C GLU A 102 -18.10 -2.62 -2.65
N LEU A 103 -17.26 -1.64 -2.27
CA LEU A 103 -17.71 -0.26 -2.03
C LEU A 103 -18.32 0.37 -3.28
N VAL A 104 -17.75 0.15 -4.47
CA VAL A 104 -18.30 0.65 -5.75
C VAL A 104 -19.75 0.18 -5.96
N VAL A 105 -20.06 -1.05 -5.55
CA VAL A 105 -21.37 -1.69 -5.78
C VAL A 105 -22.37 -1.36 -4.68
N GLN A 106 -21.91 -1.30 -3.42
CA GLN A 106 -22.79 -1.27 -2.25
C GLN A 106 -23.06 0.13 -1.71
N ALA A 107 -22.16 1.08 -1.93
CA ALA A 107 -22.32 2.46 -1.46
C ALA A 107 -22.82 3.38 -2.57
N ASP A 108 -23.69 4.33 -2.18
CA ASP A 108 -24.26 5.31 -3.10
C ASP A 108 -23.35 6.54 -3.21
N TYR A 109 -22.28 6.39 -3.99
CA TYR A 109 -21.33 7.46 -4.26
C TYR A 109 -21.78 8.35 -5.42
N THR A 110 -21.44 9.64 -5.32
CA THR A 110 -21.53 10.56 -6.45
C THR A 110 -20.60 10.11 -7.59
N SER A 111 -20.81 10.65 -8.80
CA SER A 111 -19.92 10.35 -9.94
C SER A 111 -18.47 10.76 -9.67
N GLU A 112 -18.25 11.79 -8.85
CA GLU A 112 -16.92 12.27 -8.51
C GLU A 112 -16.23 11.33 -7.52
N GLU A 113 -16.89 11.00 -6.40
CA GLU A 113 -16.41 10.03 -5.41
C GLU A 113 -16.10 8.67 -6.03
N ARG A 114 -17.01 8.18 -6.89
CA ARG A 114 -16.80 6.93 -7.63
C ARG A 114 -15.57 7.01 -8.55
N GLY A 115 -15.31 8.19 -9.14
CA GLY A 115 -14.10 8.44 -9.93
C GLY A 115 -12.83 8.28 -9.10
N TYR A 116 -12.78 8.86 -7.89
CA TYR A 116 -11.63 8.69 -6.99
C TYR A 116 -11.45 7.22 -6.58
N LEU A 117 -12.54 6.52 -6.26
CA LEU A 117 -12.51 5.10 -5.90
C LEU A 117 -11.98 4.22 -7.03
N VAL A 118 -12.46 4.44 -8.26
CA VAL A 118 -12.00 3.71 -9.45
C VAL A 118 -10.52 3.96 -9.72
N ASN A 119 -10.05 5.21 -9.63
CA ASN A 119 -8.62 5.52 -9.76
C ASN A 119 -7.78 4.81 -8.69
N ASN A 120 -8.31 4.67 -7.46
CA ASN A 120 -7.63 3.91 -6.41
C ASN A 120 -7.55 2.41 -6.74
N ILE A 121 -8.62 1.82 -7.29
CA ILE A 121 -8.64 0.44 -7.75
C ILE A 121 -7.65 0.20 -8.89
N GLU A 122 -7.57 1.12 -9.85
CA GLU A 122 -6.61 1.04 -10.98
C GLU A 122 -5.16 1.07 -10.48
N THR A 123 -4.85 1.89 -9.48
CA THR A 123 -3.50 1.92 -8.89
C THR A 123 -3.18 0.67 -8.07
N LEU A 124 -4.17 0.03 -7.43
CA LEU A 124 -3.98 -1.31 -6.82
C LEU A 124 -3.67 -2.37 -7.87
N LEU A 125 -4.33 -2.34 -9.04
CA LEU A 125 -4.01 -3.26 -10.14
C LEU A 125 -2.56 -3.06 -10.63
N SER A 126 -2.11 -1.81 -10.77
CA SER A 126 -0.70 -1.53 -11.09
C SER A 126 0.25 -2.07 -10.02
N LEU A 127 -0.09 -1.93 -8.74
CA LEU A 127 0.71 -2.50 -7.63
C LEU A 127 0.80 -4.02 -7.72
N GLU A 128 -0.30 -4.71 -8.05
CA GLU A 128 -0.29 -6.17 -8.25
C GLU A 128 0.64 -6.59 -9.38
N ASP A 129 0.65 -5.85 -10.48
CA ASP A 129 1.54 -6.09 -11.61
C ASP A 129 3.00 -5.86 -11.21
N SER A 130 3.31 -4.74 -10.54
CA SER A 130 4.65 -4.41 -10.04
C SER A 130 5.18 -5.48 -9.08
N ILE A 131 4.35 -5.96 -8.13
CA ILE A 131 4.74 -7.04 -7.21
C ILE A 131 4.95 -8.35 -7.97
N THR A 132 4.10 -8.65 -8.95
CA THR A 132 4.21 -9.87 -9.76
C THR A 132 5.48 -9.87 -10.61
N GLN A 133 5.86 -8.72 -11.18
CA GLN A 133 7.13 -8.54 -11.91
C GLN A 133 8.33 -8.77 -10.98
N LEU A 134 8.35 -8.11 -9.82
CA LEU A 134 9.40 -8.28 -8.80
C LEU A 134 9.60 -9.75 -8.37
N LYS A 135 8.52 -10.53 -8.32
CA LYS A 135 8.57 -11.97 -8.00
C LYS A 135 9.14 -12.84 -9.11
N ASN A 136 8.77 -12.55 -10.36
CA ASN A 136 9.06 -13.40 -11.50
C ASN A 136 10.43 -13.11 -12.14
N GLU A 137 11.04 -11.96 -11.83
CA GLU A 137 12.30 -11.54 -12.42
C GLU A 137 13.52 -12.24 -11.79
N ASN A 138 13.98 -13.28 -12.49
CA ASN A 138 15.05 -14.15 -12.00
C ASN A 138 16.48 -13.56 -12.13
N TYR A 139 16.66 -12.46 -12.86
CA TYR A 139 17.97 -11.98 -13.33
C TYR A 139 18.26 -10.50 -13.03
N LEU A 140 17.56 -9.90 -12.06
CA LEU A 140 17.82 -8.51 -11.72
C LEU A 140 19.17 -8.32 -11.04
N SER A 141 19.91 -7.32 -11.51
CA SER A 141 21.03 -6.75 -10.78
C SER A 141 20.55 -6.08 -9.49
N ARG A 142 21.47 -5.88 -8.53
CA ARG A 142 21.16 -5.15 -7.28
C ARG A 142 20.65 -3.74 -7.53
N ARG A 143 21.10 -3.09 -8.61
CA ARG A 143 20.66 -1.74 -8.99
C ARG A 143 19.21 -1.75 -9.46
N GLU A 144 18.85 -2.73 -10.31
CA GLU A 144 17.48 -2.88 -10.80
C GLU A 144 16.51 -3.23 -9.67
N LEU A 145 16.89 -4.16 -8.77
CA LEU A 145 16.11 -4.43 -7.56
C LEU A 145 15.88 -3.17 -6.73
N LYS A 146 16.93 -2.39 -6.49
CA LYS A 146 16.80 -1.13 -5.74
C LYS A 146 15.81 -0.16 -6.39
N ILE A 147 15.85 -0.04 -7.72
CA ILE A 147 14.94 0.83 -8.47
C ILE A 147 13.51 0.30 -8.38
N GLN A 148 13.29 -0.99 -8.59
CA GLN A 148 11.95 -1.56 -8.53
C GLN A 148 11.33 -1.49 -7.13
N PHE A 149 12.09 -1.77 -6.07
CA PHE A 149 11.60 -1.58 -4.70
C PHE A 149 11.32 -0.11 -4.36
N HIS A 150 12.12 0.81 -4.90
CA HIS A 150 11.86 2.23 -4.74
C HIS A 150 10.58 2.65 -5.47
N ASN A 151 10.39 2.22 -6.71
CA ASN A 151 9.17 2.49 -7.48
C ASN A 151 7.94 1.89 -6.80
N LEU A 152 8.04 0.65 -6.32
CA LEU A 152 6.97 0.01 -5.56
C LEU A 152 6.63 0.83 -4.30
N CYS A 153 7.63 1.33 -3.58
CA CYS A 153 7.42 2.20 -2.41
C CYS A 153 6.63 3.47 -2.78
N GLU A 154 6.99 4.13 -3.87
CA GLU A 154 6.30 5.34 -4.34
C GLU A 154 4.88 5.03 -4.86
N GLU A 155 4.66 3.89 -5.52
CA GLU A 155 3.33 3.42 -5.92
C GLU A 155 2.41 3.18 -4.72
N PHE A 156 2.91 2.56 -3.64
CA PHE A 156 2.15 2.38 -2.40
C PHE A 156 1.76 3.72 -1.76
N LYS A 157 2.68 4.68 -1.72
CA LYS A 157 2.40 6.02 -1.19
C LYS A 157 1.37 6.75 -2.04
N HIS A 158 1.53 6.71 -3.37
CA HIS A 158 0.59 7.33 -4.28
C HIS A 158 -0.82 6.73 -4.17
N ASN A 159 -0.92 5.39 -4.07
CA ASN A 159 -2.18 4.71 -3.83
C ASN A 159 -2.79 5.11 -2.48
N PHE A 160 -1.99 5.30 -1.43
CA PHE A 160 -2.46 5.81 -0.15
C PHE A 160 -3.04 7.22 -0.27
N ASP A 161 -2.39 8.15 -0.97
CA ASP A 161 -2.89 9.52 -1.14
C ASP A 161 -4.22 9.57 -1.88
N LEU A 162 -4.37 8.75 -2.92
CA LEU A 162 -5.63 8.58 -3.64
C LEU A 162 -6.72 8.02 -2.72
N PHE A 163 -6.37 7.07 -1.84
CA PHE A 163 -7.32 6.48 -0.90
C PHE A 163 -7.76 7.50 0.15
N VAL A 164 -6.84 8.29 0.70
CA VAL A 164 -7.15 9.38 1.62
C VAL A 164 -8.08 10.39 0.96
N THR A 165 -7.78 10.79 -0.28
CA THR A 165 -8.63 11.73 -1.05
C THR A 165 -10.04 11.16 -1.24
N PHE A 166 -10.16 9.91 -1.65
CA PHE A 166 -11.45 9.23 -1.77
C PHE A 166 -12.20 9.20 -0.44
N TYR A 167 -11.51 8.77 0.63
CA TYR A 167 -12.09 8.65 1.96
C TYR A 167 -12.64 10.01 2.43
N GLU A 168 -11.83 11.07 2.41
CA GLU A 168 -12.24 12.40 2.83
C GLU A 168 -13.45 12.91 2.03
N ARG A 169 -13.46 12.70 0.71
CA ARG A 169 -14.57 13.13 -0.15
C ARG A 169 -15.86 12.36 0.11
N SER A 170 -15.75 11.09 0.50
CA SER A 170 -16.91 10.23 0.80
C SER A 170 -17.56 10.49 2.17
N GLN A 171 -16.97 11.34 3.01
CA GLN A 171 -17.54 11.72 4.31
C GLN A 171 -18.41 12.98 4.26
N TYR A 172 -18.48 13.66 3.10
CA TYR A 172 -19.26 14.89 2.89
C TYR A 172 -20.53 14.62 2.09
#